data_AF-A0A1C6HAX5-F1
#
_entry.id   AF-A0A1C6HAX5-F1
#
_cell.length_a   1.000
_cell.length_b   1.000
_cell.length_c   1.000
_cell.angle_alpha   90.00
_cell.angle_beta   90.00
_cell.angle_gamma   90.00
#
_symmetry.space_group_name_H-M   'P 1'
#
loop_
_entity.id
_entity.type
_entity.pdbx_description
1 polymer ?
#
loop_
_entity_poly.entity_id
_entity_poly.type
_entity_poly.pdbx_seq_one_letter_code
_entity_poly.pdbx_strand_id
1 'polypeptide(L)'
;MDNEKLPIKFFAPREVDELRIEGAGNSEPPKWLLSGDALVQRSTELLTAFNQFSRIIDNRIARKSAVPFVFIAKMCDDSTAKSRRKDITSLFQTTDRSNVIGLTDSDELIVKIDSISQMNEIANRIQDYERNSYAISCLETFWEFEPLVQVNEGEKTYKVKLIDFQDYETNIAMQRQFEHSLLAHKIDFQKTSYASRLPVYKIKNASQAILDGLIEEDDYEMLFSIEPMPKATPHRKLCAENVTAW
;
A
#
# COMPACT_ATOMS: atom_id res chain seq x y z
N MET A 1 40.02 -35.42 -18.68
CA MET A 1 40.01 -34.18 -17.86
C MET A 1 39.83 -33.05 -18.84
N ASP A 2 38.59 -32.62 -19.05
CA ASP A 2 38.27 -31.49 -19.93
C ASP A 2 38.69 -30.20 -19.25
N ASN A 3 39.69 -29.54 -19.84
CA ASN A 3 40.23 -28.28 -19.36
C ASN A 3 39.47 -27.13 -20.04
N GLU A 4 38.13 -27.13 -19.92
CA GLU A 4 37.29 -26.02 -20.38
C GLU A 4 37.50 -24.82 -19.47
N LYS A 5 38.40 -23.93 -19.88
CA LYS A 5 38.57 -22.63 -19.24
C LYS A 5 37.37 -21.76 -19.58
N LEU A 6 36.66 -21.31 -18.56
CA LEU A 6 35.56 -20.36 -18.69
C LEU A 6 36.01 -19.14 -19.52
N PRO A 7 35.19 -18.64 -20.45
CA PRO A 7 35.56 -17.49 -21.27
C PRO A 7 35.78 -16.27 -20.39
N ILE A 8 37.00 -15.72 -20.42
CA ILE A 8 37.34 -14.47 -19.74
C ILE A 8 36.89 -13.32 -20.63
N LYS A 9 35.99 -12.49 -20.11
CA LYS A 9 35.48 -11.30 -20.81
C LYS A 9 36.32 -10.10 -20.39
N PHE A 10 37.09 -9.54 -21.31
CA PHE A 10 37.89 -8.35 -21.07
C PHE A 10 37.01 -7.10 -21.22
N PHE A 11 37.03 -6.24 -20.21
CA PHE A 11 36.42 -4.91 -20.27
C PHE A 11 37.51 -3.90 -20.57
N ALA A 12 37.36 -3.14 -21.65
CA ALA A 12 38.20 -1.99 -21.96
C ALA A 12 37.45 -0.70 -21.61
N PRO A 13 38.14 0.36 -21.15
CA PRO A 13 37.54 1.68 -21.03
C PRO A 13 37.06 2.16 -22.40
N ARG A 14 35.89 2.80 -22.43
CA ARG A 14 35.31 3.35 -23.66
C ARG A 14 36.10 4.62 -24.05
N GLU A 15 36.31 4.86 -25.35
CA GLU A 15 36.98 6.08 -25.84
C GLU A 15 36.12 7.34 -25.64
N VAL A 16 34.79 7.20 -25.73
CA VAL A 16 33.83 8.28 -25.51
C VAL A 16 32.79 7.80 -24.51
N ASP A 17 32.67 8.54 -23.42
CA ASP A 17 31.65 8.32 -22.41
C ASP A 17 30.37 9.06 -22.83
N GLU A 18 29.37 8.32 -23.32
CA GLU A 18 28.04 8.87 -23.63
C GLU A 18 27.17 9.01 -22.36
N LEU A 19 27.72 8.77 -21.17
CA LEU A 19 27.02 9.10 -19.94
C LEU A 19 26.80 10.61 -19.88
N ARG A 20 25.56 11.01 -19.57
CA ARG A 20 25.25 12.39 -19.22
C ARG A 20 26.24 12.85 -18.14
N ILE A 21 26.91 13.96 -18.42
CA ILE A 21 27.79 14.67 -17.49
C ILE A 21 27.07 14.75 -16.15
N GLU A 22 27.75 14.38 -15.05
CA GLU A 22 27.23 14.58 -13.71
C GLU A 22 26.73 16.03 -13.60
N GLY A 23 25.47 16.20 -13.20
CA GLY A 23 24.85 17.52 -13.16
C GLY A 23 25.67 18.41 -12.25
N ALA A 24 26.40 19.37 -12.81
CA ALA A 24 26.92 20.51 -12.08
C ALA A 24 25.74 21.12 -11.34
N GLY A 25 25.75 21.04 -10.01
CA GLY A 25 24.60 21.33 -9.16
C GLY A 25 23.97 22.66 -9.55
N ASN A 26 22.85 22.60 -10.29
CA ASN A 26 22.10 23.79 -10.57
C ASN A 26 21.45 24.21 -9.25
N SER A 27 21.82 25.38 -8.74
CA SER A 27 21.27 25.92 -7.50
C SER A 27 19.84 26.43 -7.69
N GLU A 28 19.33 26.43 -8.92
CA GLU A 28 17.96 26.81 -9.21
C GLU A 28 16.97 25.73 -8.73
N PRO A 29 15.86 26.15 -8.11
CA PRO A 29 14.81 25.22 -7.73
C PRO A 29 14.23 24.52 -8.97
N PRO A 30 13.87 23.24 -8.86
CA PRO A 30 13.36 22.51 -10.00
C PRO A 30 12.00 23.05 -10.44
N LYS A 31 11.69 22.98 -11.74
CA LYS A 31 10.46 23.56 -12.34
C LYS A 31 9.15 23.02 -11.76
N TRP A 32 9.18 21.84 -11.17
CA TRP A 32 8.01 21.21 -10.56
C TRP A 32 7.76 21.70 -9.13
N LEU A 33 8.71 22.39 -8.50
CA LEU A 33 8.56 22.96 -7.17
C LEU A 33 7.61 24.15 -7.23
N LEU A 34 6.48 24.05 -6.52
CA LEU A 34 5.52 25.14 -6.40
C LEU A 34 6.11 26.25 -5.51
N SER A 35 5.74 27.49 -5.81
CA SER A 35 6.17 28.67 -5.06
C SER A 35 5.07 29.73 -5.03
N GLY A 36 5.11 30.61 -4.02
CA GLY A 36 4.13 31.69 -3.87
C GLY A 36 2.70 31.16 -3.73
N ASP A 37 1.75 31.83 -4.38
CA ASP A 37 0.32 31.53 -4.26
C ASP A 37 -0.03 30.08 -4.63
N ALA A 38 0.64 29.49 -5.62
CA ALA A 38 0.41 28.12 -6.04
C ALA A 38 0.75 27.10 -4.93
N LEU A 39 1.81 27.37 -4.15
CA LEU A 39 2.20 26.51 -3.02
C LEU A 39 1.21 26.67 -1.86
N VAL A 40 0.79 27.90 -1.57
CA VAL A 40 -0.20 28.20 -0.53
C VAL A 40 -1.53 27.53 -0.85
N GLN A 41 -1.97 27.63 -2.10
CA GLN A 41 -3.19 26.98 -2.58
C GLN A 41 -3.09 25.46 -2.41
N ARG A 42 -1.98 24.85 -2.88
CA ARG A 42 -1.78 23.39 -2.76
C ARG A 42 -1.81 22.93 -1.31
N SER A 43 -1.11 23.64 -0.41
CA SER A 43 -1.13 23.36 1.02
C SER A 43 -2.55 23.42 1.60
N THR A 44 -3.32 24.45 1.23
CA THR A 44 -4.70 24.63 1.70
C THR A 44 -5.63 23.52 1.22
N GLU A 45 -5.49 23.10 -0.04
CA GLU A 45 -6.25 21.98 -0.62
C GLU A 45 -5.92 20.66 0.09
N LEU A 46 -4.63 20.36 0.26
CA LEU A 46 -4.16 19.18 0.98
C LEU A 46 -4.62 19.16 2.44
N LEU A 47 -4.52 20.30 3.14
CA LEU A 47 -4.95 20.42 4.52
C LEU A 47 -6.48 20.23 4.65
N THR A 48 -7.23 20.76 3.69
CA THR A 48 -8.69 20.58 3.63
C THR A 48 -9.05 19.11 3.40
N ALA A 49 -8.42 18.43 2.44
CA ALA A 49 -8.59 17.00 2.21
C ALA A 49 -8.22 16.18 3.45
N PHE A 50 -7.09 16.50 4.10
CA PHE A 50 -6.61 15.78 5.28
C PHE A 50 -7.52 15.95 6.51
N ASN A 51 -8.07 17.15 6.72
CA ASN A 51 -8.97 17.43 7.83
C ASN A 51 -10.34 16.74 7.71
N GLN A 52 -10.70 16.22 6.53
CA GLN A 52 -11.92 15.40 6.38
C GLN A 52 -11.84 14.12 7.23
N PHE A 53 -10.63 13.63 7.54
CA PHE A 53 -10.43 12.43 8.34
C PHE A 53 -10.64 12.63 9.85
N SER A 54 -10.70 13.88 10.35
CA SER A 54 -10.75 14.14 11.80
C SER A 54 -11.94 13.46 12.46
N ARG A 55 -13.13 13.56 11.85
CA ARG A 55 -14.35 12.92 12.36
C ARG A 55 -14.25 11.39 12.39
N ILE A 56 -13.57 10.80 11.40
CA ILE A 56 -13.37 9.35 11.31
C ILE A 56 -12.47 8.89 12.46
N ILE A 57 -11.37 9.60 12.68
CA ILE A 57 -10.42 9.31 13.76
C ILE A 57 -11.04 9.51 15.14
N ASP A 58 -11.82 10.58 15.36
CA ASP A 58 -12.54 10.81 16.62
C ASP A 58 -13.51 9.67 16.94
N ASN A 59 -14.28 9.22 15.93
CA ASN A 59 -15.20 8.09 16.09
C ASN A 59 -14.46 6.78 16.44
N ARG A 60 -13.30 6.53 15.81
CA ARG A 60 -12.47 5.35 16.11
C ARG A 60 -11.95 5.36 17.55
N ILE A 61 -11.58 6.53 18.06
CA ILE A 61 -11.11 6.68 19.44
C ILE A 61 -12.26 6.50 20.43
N ALA A 62 -13.46 7.02 20.11
CA ALA A 62 -14.65 6.79 20.93
C ALA A 62 -15.00 5.29 21.02
N ARG A 63 -14.86 4.54 19.91
CA ARG A 63 -15.01 3.08 19.86
C ARG A 63 -13.87 2.30 20.49
N LYS A 64 -12.73 2.95 20.81
CA LYS A 64 -11.48 2.31 21.24
C LYS A 64 -10.96 1.29 20.23
N SER A 65 -11.10 1.58 18.94
CA SER A 65 -10.54 0.74 17.88
C SER A 65 -9.02 0.64 18.04
N ALA A 66 -8.50 -0.58 17.99
CA ALA A 66 -7.06 -0.86 18.03
C ALA A 66 -6.43 -0.89 16.63
N VAL A 67 -7.25 -0.76 15.58
CA VAL A 67 -6.80 -0.77 14.18
C VAL A 67 -6.25 0.61 13.83
N PRO A 68 -5.06 0.73 13.23
CA PRO A 68 -4.56 2.01 12.70
C PRO A 68 -5.44 2.53 11.56
N PHE A 69 -5.66 3.85 11.50
CA PHE A 69 -6.38 4.48 10.39
C PHE A 69 -5.49 4.49 9.15
N VAL A 70 -6.04 4.19 7.97
CA VAL A 70 -5.28 4.10 6.73
C VAL A 70 -5.93 5.00 5.69
N PHE A 71 -5.10 5.76 4.97
CA PHE A 71 -5.54 6.63 3.89
C PHE A 71 -4.57 6.54 2.71
N ILE A 72 -5.05 6.96 1.54
CA ILE A 72 -4.24 7.08 0.33
C ILE A 72 -3.76 8.51 0.15
N ALA A 73 -2.47 8.66 -0.14
CA ALA A 73 -1.86 9.89 -0.59
C ALA A 73 -1.48 9.78 -2.07
N LYS A 74 -2.17 10.57 -2.91
CA LYS A 74 -1.89 10.64 -4.33
C LYS A 74 -0.75 11.59 -4.60
N MET A 75 0.23 11.10 -5.35
CA MET A 75 1.35 11.86 -5.86
C MET A 75 1.01 12.40 -7.25
N CYS A 76 1.56 13.54 -7.62
CA CYS A 76 1.48 14.01 -9.00
C CYS A 76 2.21 13.02 -9.94
N ASP A 77 1.78 12.88 -11.20
CA ASP A 77 2.34 11.92 -12.17
C ASP A 77 3.88 11.95 -12.29
N ASP A 78 4.46 13.14 -12.27
CA ASP A 78 5.92 13.33 -12.36
C ASP A 78 6.66 13.04 -11.04
N SER A 79 5.94 12.81 -9.95
CA SER A 79 6.46 12.74 -8.58
C SER A 79 6.85 11.33 -8.10
N THR A 80 6.74 10.33 -8.97
CA THR A 80 7.10 8.93 -8.70
C THR A 80 8.61 8.68 -8.60
N ALA A 81 9.42 9.68 -8.96
CA ALA A 81 10.88 9.64 -8.97
C ALA A 81 11.48 9.33 -7.58
N LYS A 82 12.53 8.48 -7.55
CA LYS A 82 13.18 8.01 -6.31
C LYS A 82 13.68 9.15 -5.41
N SER A 83 14.11 10.27 -5.99
CA SER A 83 14.56 11.46 -5.24
C SER A 83 13.42 12.13 -4.47
N ARG A 84 12.22 12.19 -5.05
CA ARG A 84 11.03 12.85 -4.46
C ARG A 84 10.37 12.01 -3.36
N ARG A 85 10.51 10.69 -3.42
CA ARG A 85 10.00 9.77 -2.38
C ARG A 85 10.50 10.10 -0.99
N LYS A 86 11.74 10.60 -0.86
CA LYS A 86 12.32 10.96 0.44
C LYS A 86 11.55 12.11 1.08
N ASP A 87 11.24 13.15 0.31
CA ASP A 87 10.53 14.33 0.79
C ASP A 87 9.11 13.96 1.20
N ILE A 88 8.40 13.18 0.37
CA ILE A 88 7.05 12.70 0.68
C ILE A 88 7.05 11.81 1.94
N THR A 89 8.00 10.88 2.04
CA THR A 89 8.14 10.01 3.22
C THR A 89 8.42 10.84 4.47
N SER A 90 9.25 11.88 4.36
CA SER A 90 9.58 12.76 5.48
C SER A 90 8.35 13.52 6.00
N LEU A 91 7.43 13.91 5.12
CA LEU A 91 6.18 14.57 5.52
C LEU A 91 5.36 13.67 6.45
N PHE A 92 5.21 12.40 6.10
CA PHE A 92 4.44 11.41 6.87
C PHE A 92 5.23 10.73 7.98
N GLN A 93 6.53 10.97 8.11
CA GLN A 93 7.34 10.36 9.16
C GLN A 93 7.17 11.08 10.49
N THR A 94 6.32 10.58 11.38
CA THR A 94 6.24 11.02 12.78
C THR A 94 7.11 10.12 13.65
N THR A 95 7.91 10.68 14.57
CA THR A 95 8.93 9.92 15.34
C THR A 95 9.98 9.20 14.46
N ASP A 96 10.52 8.06 14.90
CA ASP A 96 11.61 7.31 14.25
C ASP A 96 11.12 6.35 13.16
N ARG A 97 9.80 6.20 12.99
CA ARG A 97 9.19 5.26 12.03
C ARG A 97 8.43 5.99 10.94
N SER A 98 8.49 5.45 9.73
CA SER A 98 7.66 5.94 8.63
C SER A 98 6.23 5.47 8.82
N ASN A 99 5.27 6.36 8.58
CA ASN A 99 3.86 6.00 8.49
C ASN A 99 3.45 5.51 7.10
N VAL A 100 4.37 5.52 6.12
CA VAL A 100 4.11 4.99 4.78
C VAL A 100 4.26 3.47 4.81
N ILE A 101 3.17 2.75 4.59
CA ILE A 101 3.14 1.27 4.64
C ILE A 101 3.26 0.61 3.27
N GLY A 102 3.03 1.33 2.18
CA GLY A 102 3.17 0.75 0.85
C GLY A 102 2.73 1.65 -0.29
N LEU A 103 2.59 1.03 -1.46
CA LEU A 103 2.05 1.61 -2.68
C LEU A 103 0.86 0.76 -3.13
N THR A 104 -0.24 1.39 -3.53
CA THR A 104 -1.38 0.69 -4.14
C THR A 104 -1.30 0.75 -5.67
N ASP A 105 -0.89 1.90 -6.22
CA ASP A 105 -0.58 2.11 -7.63
C ASP A 105 0.77 2.84 -7.76
N SER A 106 1.18 3.17 -8.98
CA SER A 106 2.45 3.82 -9.30
C SER A 106 2.60 5.21 -8.66
N ASP A 107 1.48 5.91 -8.44
CA ASP A 107 1.36 7.26 -7.92
C ASP A 107 0.63 7.34 -6.57
N GLU A 108 0.23 6.21 -5.97
CA GLU A 108 -0.60 6.20 -4.77
C GLU A 108 0.08 5.51 -3.59
N LEU A 109 0.35 6.28 -2.53
CA LEU A 109 0.95 5.80 -1.29
C LEU A 109 -0.12 5.44 -0.27
N ILE A 110 0.07 4.31 0.40
CA ILE A 110 -0.75 3.91 1.54
C ILE A 110 -0.05 4.41 2.81
N VAL A 111 -0.75 5.22 3.60
CA VAL A 111 -0.24 5.85 4.81
C VAL A 111 -1.12 5.50 6.01
N LYS A 112 -0.51 5.15 7.13
CA LYS A 112 -1.22 4.85 8.39
C LYS A 112 -1.15 6.00 9.40
N ILE A 113 -2.13 6.08 10.29
CA ILE A 113 -2.16 6.99 11.43
C ILE A 113 -2.58 6.18 12.66
N ASP A 114 -1.71 6.15 13.66
CA ASP A 114 -1.93 5.40 14.91
C ASP A 114 -2.55 6.28 16.01
N SER A 115 -2.49 7.61 15.90
CA SER A 115 -3.01 8.52 16.93
C SER A 115 -3.37 9.92 16.43
N ILE A 116 -4.21 10.64 17.20
CA ILE A 116 -4.48 12.08 16.99
C ILE A 116 -3.19 12.90 17.00
N SER A 117 -2.21 12.55 17.84
CA SER A 117 -0.94 13.28 17.90
C SER A 117 -0.22 13.23 16.55
N GLN A 118 -0.19 12.05 15.91
CA GLN A 118 0.41 11.91 14.57
C GLN A 118 -0.40 12.67 13.52
N MET A 119 -1.73 12.63 13.58
CA MET A 119 -2.58 13.40 12.69
C MET A 119 -2.28 14.90 12.78
N ASN A 120 -2.25 15.45 13.99
CA ASN A 120 -1.95 16.86 14.24
C ASN A 120 -0.54 17.23 13.78
N GLU A 121 0.44 16.35 13.96
CA GLU A 121 1.80 16.57 13.48
C GLU A 121 1.86 16.65 11.95
N ILE A 122 1.19 15.73 11.24
CA ILE A 122 1.10 15.75 9.77
C ILE A 122 0.37 17.01 9.30
N ALA A 123 -0.76 17.37 9.91
CA ALA A 123 -1.51 18.58 9.58
C ALA A 123 -0.66 19.85 9.75
N ASN A 124 0.09 19.96 10.86
CA ASN A 124 1.01 21.07 11.10
C ASN A 124 2.13 21.15 10.05
N ARG A 125 2.65 20.01 9.58
CA ARG A 125 3.67 19.98 8.51
C ARG A 125 3.10 20.38 7.15
N ILE A 126 1.86 20.00 6.85
CA ILE A 126 1.16 20.45 5.64
C ILE A 126 0.93 21.97 5.70
N GLN A 127 0.55 22.49 6.88
CA GLN A 127 0.35 23.92 7.12
C GLN A 127 1.67 24.73 7.06
N ASP A 128 2.79 24.15 7.52
CA ASP A 128 4.14 24.71 7.36
C ASP A 128 4.69 24.47 5.94
N TYR A 129 4.02 25.09 4.97
CA TYR A 129 4.24 24.82 3.56
C TYR A 129 5.58 25.30 3.03
N GLU A 130 6.19 26.31 3.64
CA GLU A 130 7.50 26.81 3.24
C GLU A 130 8.58 25.75 3.51
N ARG A 131 8.56 25.14 4.71
CA ARG A 131 9.52 24.10 5.09
C ARG A 131 9.29 22.79 4.35
N ASN A 132 8.03 22.49 4.01
CA ASN A 132 7.63 21.24 3.38
C ASN A 132 7.27 21.39 1.89
N SER A 133 7.76 22.45 1.26
CA SER A 133 7.43 22.84 -0.13
C SER A 133 7.66 21.72 -1.14
N TYR A 134 8.75 20.96 -0.99
CA TYR A 134 9.07 19.82 -1.85
C TYR A 134 8.02 18.71 -1.76
N ALA A 135 7.63 18.32 -0.55
CA ALA A 135 6.63 17.28 -0.33
C ALA A 135 5.24 17.73 -0.81
N ILE A 136 4.84 18.96 -0.47
CA ILE A 136 3.55 19.53 -0.86
C ILE A 136 3.43 19.66 -2.38
N SER A 137 4.51 20.04 -3.06
CA SER A 137 4.52 20.12 -4.53
C SER A 137 4.40 18.75 -5.20
N CYS A 138 4.73 17.67 -4.48
CA CYS A 138 4.66 16.32 -5.01
C CYS A 138 3.31 15.64 -4.78
N LEU A 139 2.47 16.17 -3.89
CA LEU A 139 1.20 15.58 -3.48
C LEU A 139 0.03 16.27 -4.16
N GLU A 140 -0.93 15.48 -4.60
CA GLU A 140 -2.12 15.98 -5.27
C GLU A 140 -3.30 16.12 -4.30
N THR A 141 -3.64 15.04 -3.60
CA THR A 141 -4.79 14.96 -2.69
C THR A 141 -4.71 13.73 -1.78
N PHE A 142 -5.67 13.59 -0.87
CA PHE A 142 -5.84 12.47 0.04
C PHE A 142 -7.27 11.92 -0.01
N TRP A 143 -7.44 10.62 0.22
CA TRP A 143 -8.74 9.99 0.49
C TRP A 143 -8.59 8.77 1.40
N GLU A 144 -9.69 8.32 1.99
CA GLU A 144 -9.70 7.14 2.87
C GLU A 144 -9.34 5.87 2.08
N PHE A 145 -8.56 4.97 2.70
CA PHE A 145 -8.28 3.68 2.08
C PHE A 145 -9.50 2.77 2.20
N GLU A 146 -9.97 2.25 1.08
CA GLU A 146 -11.01 1.23 1.05
C GLU A 146 -10.41 -0.11 0.58
N PRO A 147 -10.67 -1.22 1.27
CA PRO A 147 -10.21 -2.53 0.84
C PRO A 147 -10.89 -2.96 -0.46
N LEU A 148 -10.17 -3.73 -1.28
CA LEU A 148 -10.74 -4.29 -2.50
C LEU A 148 -11.73 -5.42 -2.16
N VAL A 149 -13.02 -5.20 -2.36
CA VAL A 149 -14.06 -6.21 -2.11
C VAL A 149 -14.65 -6.69 -3.43
N GLN A 150 -14.50 -7.98 -3.72
CA GLN A 150 -15.10 -8.67 -4.86
C GLN A 150 -15.91 -9.86 -4.36
N VAL A 151 -17.24 -9.72 -4.37
CA VAL A 151 -18.19 -10.76 -3.97
C VAL A 151 -18.99 -11.19 -5.20
N ASN A 152 -18.97 -12.50 -5.49
CA ASN A 152 -19.65 -13.05 -6.66
C ASN A 152 -20.81 -13.94 -6.23
N GLU A 153 -21.97 -13.79 -6.87
CA GLU A 153 -23.12 -14.66 -6.62
C GLU A 153 -22.77 -16.15 -6.82
N GLY A 154 -23.14 -16.97 -5.84
CA GLY A 154 -22.90 -18.41 -5.85
C GLY A 154 -21.49 -18.84 -5.43
N GLU A 155 -20.54 -17.92 -5.28
CA GLU A 155 -19.23 -18.24 -4.71
C GLU A 155 -19.32 -18.28 -3.18
N LYS A 156 -18.76 -19.34 -2.60
CA LYS A 156 -18.77 -19.59 -1.14
C LYS A 156 -17.39 -19.59 -0.53
N THR A 157 -16.35 -19.43 -1.36
CA THR A 157 -14.96 -19.49 -0.94
C THR A 157 -14.23 -18.23 -1.35
N TYR A 158 -13.70 -17.52 -0.35
CA TYR A 158 -13.04 -16.24 -0.53
C TYR A 158 -11.61 -16.27 -0.01
N LYS A 159 -10.77 -15.50 -0.66
CA LYS A 159 -9.41 -15.19 -0.26
C LYS A 159 -9.42 -13.83 0.41
N VAL A 160 -9.00 -13.76 1.66
CA VAL A 160 -8.88 -12.51 2.42
C VAL A 160 -7.41 -12.23 2.71
N LYS A 161 -7.01 -10.97 2.49
CA LYS A 161 -5.71 -10.42 2.87
C LYS A 161 -5.95 -9.27 3.85
N LEU A 162 -5.12 -9.21 4.88
CA LEU A 162 -5.06 -8.08 5.80
C LEU A 162 -4.00 -7.09 5.35
N ILE A 163 -4.11 -5.84 5.80
CA ILE A 163 -3.10 -4.80 5.58
C ILE A 163 -1.80 -5.20 6.28
N ASP A 164 -0.67 -5.02 5.60
CA ASP A 164 0.64 -5.07 6.24
C ASP A 164 0.97 -3.69 6.84
N PHE A 165 0.86 -3.55 8.15
CA PHE A 165 1.17 -2.29 8.83
C PHE A 165 2.66 -2.04 9.01
N GLN A 166 3.53 -2.92 8.47
CA GLN A 166 4.98 -2.93 8.65
C GLN A 166 5.45 -2.98 10.11
N ASP A 167 4.56 -3.32 11.04
CA ASP A 167 4.87 -3.55 12.45
C ASP A 167 4.43 -4.95 12.84
N TYR A 168 5.37 -5.73 13.37
CA TYR A 168 5.15 -7.15 13.68
C TYR A 168 4.07 -7.33 14.74
N GLU A 169 4.08 -6.52 15.81
CA GLU A 169 3.13 -6.66 16.92
C GLU A 169 1.73 -6.22 16.47
N THR A 170 1.62 -5.11 15.74
CA THR A 170 0.36 -4.67 15.13
C THR A 170 -0.20 -5.74 14.20
N ASN A 171 0.60 -6.29 13.29
CA ASN A 171 0.15 -7.31 12.36
C ASN A 171 -0.34 -8.58 13.07
N ILE A 172 0.31 -9.00 14.16
CA ILE A 172 -0.13 -10.14 14.96
C ILE A 172 -1.45 -9.84 15.70
N ALA A 173 -1.59 -8.63 16.24
CA ALA A 173 -2.83 -8.20 16.89
C ALA A 173 -4.02 -8.21 15.91
N MET A 174 -3.84 -7.66 14.71
CA MET A 174 -4.86 -7.64 13.65
C MET A 174 -5.25 -9.05 13.21
N GLN A 175 -4.27 -9.96 13.03
CA GLN A 175 -4.55 -11.35 12.72
C GLN A 175 -5.40 -12.05 13.79
N ARG A 176 -5.09 -11.82 15.07
CA ARG A 176 -5.85 -12.42 16.19
C ARG A 176 -7.27 -11.86 16.26
N GLN A 177 -7.42 -10.55 16.08
CA GLN A 177 -8.73 -9.89 16.06
C GLN A 177 -9.58 -10.44 14.91
N PHE A 178 -9.02 -10.51 13.70
CA PHE A 178 -9.71 -11.07 12.54
C PHE A 178 -10.11 -12.54 12.75
N GLU A 179 -9.19 -13.38 13.24
CA GLU A 179 -9.49 -14.79 13.53
C GLU A 179 -10.60 -14.93 14.59
N HIS A 180 -10.64 -14.05 15.59
CA HIS A 180 -11.70 -14.03 16.59
C HIS A 180 -13.06 -13.70 15.98
N SER A 181 -13.12 -12.70 15.10
CA SER A 181 -14.34 -12.31 14.40
C SER A 181 -14.88 -13.42 13.49
N LEU A 182 -14.00 -14.09 12.73
CA LEU A 182 -14.39 -15.25 11.93
C LEU A 182 -15.01 -16.36 12.79
N LEU A 183 -14.44 -16.64 13.96
CA LEU A 183 -14.98 -17.64 14.89
C LEU A 183 -16.33 -17.21 15.49
N ALA A 184 -16.49 -15.93 15.83
CA ALA A 184 -17.74 -15.38 16.36
C ALA A 184 -18.90 -15.54 15.35
N HIS A 185 -18.61 -15.29 14.07
CA HIS A 185 -19.55 -15.45 12.96
C HIS A 185 -19.68 -16.90 12.45
N LYS A 186 -19.01 -17.86 13.09
CA LYS A 186 -19.01 -19.30 12.73
C LYS A 186 -18.55 -19.55 11.28
N ILE A 187 -17.54 -18.79 10.85
CA ILE A 187 -16.96 -18.88 9.53
C ILE A 187 -15.75 -19.82 9.58
N ASP A 188 -15.78 -20.87 8.77
CA ASP A 188 -14.64 -21.78 8.63
C ASP A 188 -13.53 -21.11 7.82
N PHE A 189 -12.30 -21.11 8.35
CA PHE A 189 -11.15 -20.53 7.65
C PHE A 189 -9.91 -21.43 7.67
N GLN A 190 -9.05 -21.23 6.68
CA GLN A 190 -7.73 -21.83 6.60
C GLN A 190 -6.68 -20.74 6.38
N LYS A 191 -5.72 -20.64 7.30
CA LYS A 191 -4.59 -19.72 7.20
C LYS A 191 -3.44 -20.35 6.41
N THR A 192 -2.96 -19.67 5.38
CA THR A 192 -1.82 -20.11 4.56
C THR A 192 -0.72 -19.05 4.59
N SER A 193 0.50 -19.43 4.97
CA SER A 193 1.65 -18.53 4.95
C SER A 193 2.40 -18.71 3.63
N TYR A 194 2.29 -17.74 2.72
CA TYR A 194 3.01 -17.77 1.44
C TYR A 194 4.43 -17.20 1.58
N ALA A 195 4.57 -16.15 2.37
CA ALA A 195 5.83 -15.56 2.80
C ALA A 195 5.74 -15.34 4.31
N SER A 196 6.88 -15.37 5.00
CA SER A 196 7.00 -15.48 6.47
C SER A 196 6.32 -14.40 7.32
N ARG A 197 5.61 -13.43 6.72
CA ARG A 197 5.05 -12.27 7.42
C ARG A 197 3.61 -11.89 7.04
N LEU A 198 3.04 -12.43 5.96
CA LEU A 198 1.69 -12.08 5.52
C LEU A 198 0.86 -13.33 5.24
N PRO A 199 0.02 -13.76 6.19
CA PRO A 199 -0.89 -14.87 5.96
C PRO A 199 -2.00 -14.47 4.99
N VAL A 200 -2.40 -15.43 4.17
CA VAL A 200 -3.60 -15.35 3.36
C VAL A 200 -4.65 -16.26 3.99
N TYR A 201 -5.84 -15.73 4.22
CA TYR A 201 -6.96 -16.47 4.77
C TYR A 201 -7.84 -17.00 3.64
N LYS A 202 -8.13 -18.29 3.65
CA LYS A 202 -9.15 -18.90 2.82
C LYS A 202 -10.39 -19.15 3.67
N ILE A 203 -11.42 -18.36 3.46
CA ILE A 203 -12.71 -18.48 4.12
C ILE A 203 -13.61 -19.41 3.30
N LYS A 204 -14.32 -20.32 3.96
CA LYS A 204 -15.24 -21.29 3.35
C LYS A 204 -16.65 -21.11 3.89
N ASN A 205 -17.64 -21.44 3.07
CA ASN A 205 -19.06 -21.43 3.41
C ASN A 205 -19.58 -20.07 3.90
N ALA A 206 -18.90 -18.97 3.56
CA ALA A 206 -19.39 -17.64 3.86
C ALA A 206 -20.53 -17.29 2.90
N SER A 207 -21.70 -16.97 3.45
CA SER A 207 -22.79 -16.36 2.69
C SER A 207 -22.52 -14.87 2.49
N GLN A 208 -23.18 -14.27 1.50
CA GLN A 208 -23.07 -12.83 1.26
C GLN A 208 -23.45 -12.01 2.50
N ALA A 209 -24.55 -12.35 3.18
CA ALA A 209 -24.98 -11.67 4.40
C ALA A 209 -23.95 -11.73 5.55
N ILE A 210 -23.16 -12.79 5.64
CA ILE A 210 -22.09 -12.90 6.65
C ILE A 210 -20.88 -12.05 6.25
N LEU A 211 -20.56 -11.99 4.95
CA LEU A 211 -19.50 -11.12 4.44
C LEU A 211 -19.89 -9.64 4.60
N ASP A 212 -21.14 -9.29 4.36
CA ASP A 212 -21.67 -7.94 4.58
C ASP A 212 -21.56 -7.56 6.06
N GLY A 213 -21.84 -8.49 6.98
CA GLY A 213 -21.63 -8.27 8.41
C GLY A 213 -20.18 -8.00 8.81
N LEU A 214 -19.21 -8.70 8.19
CA LEU A 214 -17.77 -8.42 8.40
C LEU A 214 -17.35 -7.05 7.85
N ILE A 215 -18.06 -6.55 6.83
CA ILE A 215 -17.80 -5.24 6.21
C ILE A 215 -18.33 -4.10 7.09
N GLU A 216 -19.39 -4.34 7.86
CA GLU A 216 -19.98 -3.34 8.75
C GLU A 216 -19.25 -3.23 10.11
N GLU A 217 -18.34 -4.15 10.42
CA GLU A 217 -17.56 -4.19 11.66
C GLU A 217 -16.23 -3.42 11.55
N ASP A 218 -15.65 -3.08 12.70
CA ASP A 218 -14.32 -2.45 12.82
C ASP A 218 -13.21 -3.28 12.13
N ASP A 219 -13.45 -4.57 11.92
CA ASP A 219 -12.53 -5.47 11.23
C ASP A 219 -12.43 -5.19 9.73
N TYR A 220 -13.37 -4.45 9.15
CA TYR A 220 -13.24 -3.98 7.77
C TYR A 220 -12.03 -3.05 7.58
N GLU A 221 -11.71 -2.27 8.61
CA GLU A 221 -10.61 -1.29 8.61
C GLU A 221 -9.21 -1.96 8.51
N MET A 222 -9.09 -3.26 8.80
CA MET A 222 -7.82 -4.01 8.69
C MET A 222 -7.71 -4.87 7.42
N LEU A 223 -8.76 -4.92 6.60
CA LEU A 223 -8.75 -5.68 5.37
C LEU A 223 -7.94 -4.95 4.31
N PHE A 224 -7.22 -5.71 3.49
CA PHE A 224 -6.61 -5.22 2.26
C PHE A 224 -7.45 -5.63 1.04
N SER A 225 -7.93 -6.87 1.03
CA SER A 225 -8.78 -7.37 -0.06
C SER A 225 -9.59 -8.60 0.35
N ILE A 226 -10.82 -8.71 -0.15
CA ILE A 226 -11.65 -9.91 -0.21
C ILE A 226 -11.90 -10.23 -1.67
N GLU A 227 -11.42 -11.38 -2.15
CA GLU A 227 -11.53 -11.79 -3.55
C GLU A 227 -12.07 -13.22 -3.65
N PRO A 228 -12.84 -13.57 -4.70
CA PRO A 228 -13.22 -14.96 -4.94
C PRO A 228 -11.96 -15.79 -5.18
N MET A 229 -11.94 -17.03 -4.68
CA MET A 229 -10.77 -17.88 -4.89
C MET A 229 -10.56 -18.15 -6.39
N PRO A 230 -9.34 -17.97 -6.93
CA PRO A 230 -9.09 -18.24 -8.34
C PRO A 230 -9.41 -19.69 -8.67
N LYS A 231 -10.30 -19.89 -9.63
CA LYS A 231 -10.65 -21.21 -10.15
C LYS A 231 -9.52 -21.66 -11.06
N ALA A 232 -8.58 -22.44 -10.52
CA ALA A 232 -7.62 -23.14 -11.35
C ALA A 232 -8.40 -24.12 -12.23
N THR A 233 -8.61 -23.75 -13.50
CA THR A 233 -9.07 -24.73 -14.49
C THR A 233 -7.84 -25.57 -14.79
N PRO A 234 -7.81 -26.87 -14.46
CA PRO A 234 -6.67 -27.70 -14.81
C PRO A 234 -6.54 -27.66 -16.34
N HIS A 235 -5.45 -27.10 -16.86
CA HIS A 235 -5.07 -27.34 -18.24
C HIS A 235 -4.81 -28.84 -18.37
N ARG A 236 -5.83 -29.54 -18.86
CA ARG A 236 -5.76 -30.94 -19.24
C ARG A 236 -4.71 -31.01 -20.35
N LYS A 237 -3.48 -31.44 -20.02
CA LYS A 237 -2.51 -31.87 -21.03
C LYS A 237 -3.17 -33.02 -21.80
N LEU A 238 -3.70 -32.73 -22.98
CA LEU A 238 -4.00 -33.72 -24.00
C LEU A 238 -2.66 -34.23 -24.54
N CYS A 239 -2.03 -35.12 -23.80
CA CYS A 239 -1.02 -36.03 -24.33
C CYS A 239 -1.59 -37.44 -24.18
N ALA A 240 -2.36 -37.87 -25.16
CA ALA A 240 -2.69 -39.27 -25.38
C ALA A 240 -2.74 -39.49 -26.90
N GLU A 241 -1.65 -40.09 -27.38
CA GLU A 241 -1.59 -41.13 -28.41
C GLU A 241 -2.57 -41.05 -29.57
N ASN A 242 -2.02 -40.85 -30.78
CA ASN A 242 -2.36 -41.67 -31.95
C ASN A 242 -1.26 -41.55 -33.01
N VAL A 243 -0.23 -42.37 -32.86
CA VAL A 243 0.57 -42.84 -34.00
C VAL A 243 0.18 -44.31 -34.18
N THR A 244 -0.81 -44.55 -35.03
CA THR A 244 -0.96 -45.84 -35.70
C THR A 244 -0.69 -45.60 -37.17
N ALA A 245 0.37 -46.24 -37.64
CA ALA A 245 0.78 -46.30 -39.02
C ALA A 245 -0.27 -47.02 -39.87
N TRP A 246 -0.60 -46.43 -41.03
CA TRP A 246 -0.80 -47.09 -42.31
C TRP A 246 -0.32 -46.12 -43.40
#